data_AF-A0A8S9G7V8-F1
#
_entry.id   AF-A0A8S9G7V8-F1
#
_cell.length_a   1.000
_cell.length_b   1.000
_cell.length_c   1.000
_cell.angle_alpha   90.00
_cell.angle_beta   90.00
_cell.angle_gamma   90.00
#
_symmetry.space_group_name_H-M   'P 1'
#
loop_
_entity.id
_entity.type
_entity.pdbx_description
1 polymer ?
#
loop_
_entity_poly.entity_id
_entity_poly.type
_entity_poly.pdbx_seq_one_letter_code
_entity_poly.pdbx_strand_id
1 'polypeptide(L)'
;MPLVLKHDEIPSFLHPSSPFSSFADIILQQIERLPTTSSVLIDTFEELERDIIDHMSQVCPEVIINPIGPLFMMAKTTSSDIKGDISDSANQCMDWLDSKEPSSIVYISFGTIVHLKQEQIDEIAHGLLNSGLSFLWVVRPPMEGLSLAPHVLPQELEDKGMIVEWCAQERVLAHPAVACFLSHCGWNSTVEALSSGVPIVCLPRWGDQVTNAVYLVDVFKAGVRLGRGEADEKIVSREVVAEKLLEATVGEKAVELRENARRWKKEAEATVGYGGSSDKNFGEFVDKLDKKQPVRCIINNAFVPWVCDVADELQIPSSVLWVQSCACLTAYYYNQNQLAKFPTKTEPEINVEVPFMPLVLKHDEIPSFLHPSCRYSIFADLFLQQIKRLPKTSSVLIDTFEELERDIIDHMSQLCPEVIINPIGPLFMMANTTSSDIKGDISDSANQCMEWLDSKEPSSIVYISFGTVVHVKQEQIDEIAHGLLNSGLSFLWVVRPPTEGLRSWKMNMAICTIDQLQNFDLKVKSKMIFYV
;
A
#
# COMPACT_ATOMS: atom_id res chain seq x y z
N MET A 1 -12.07 -17.43 -29.29
CA MET A 1 -10.92 -18.13 -28.67
C MET A 1 -10.77 -17.57 -27.27
N PRO A 2 -10.52 -18.40 -26.25
CA PRO A 2 -10.23 -17.89 -24.91
C PRO A 2 -9.02 -16.97 -24.95
N LEU A 3 -9.04 -15.90 -24.16
CA LEU A 3 -7.89 -15.03 -23.98
C LEU A 3 -6.75 -15.87 -23.39
N VAL A 4 -5.61 -15.92 -24.08
CA VAL A 4 -4.41 -16.60 -23.57
C VAL A 4 -3.42 -15.53 -23.13
N LEU A 5 -3.25 -15.40 -21.82
CA LEU A 5 -2.25 -14.50 -21.25
C LEU A 5 -0.84 -15.00 -21.59
N LYS A 6 0.02 -14.08 -22.02
CA LYS A 6 1.44 -14.34 -22.19
C LYS A 6 2.14 -14.38 -20.84
N HIS A 7 3.37 -14.89 -20.82
CA HIS A 7 4.19 -14.99 -19.61
C HIS A 7 4.38 -13.67 -18.85
N ASP A 8 4.38 -12.54 -19.57
CA ASP A 8 4.56 -11.16 -19.08
C ASP A 8 3.22 -10.45 -18.78
N GLU A 9 2.11 -11.19 -18.85
CA GLU A 9 0.74 -10.71 -18.66
C GLU A 9 0.04 -11.36 -17.46
N ILE A 10 0.72 -12.28 -16.78
CA ILE A 10 0.32 -12.89 -15.52
C ILE A 10 0.77 -11.97 -14.37
N PRO A 11 0.04 -11.89 -13.23
CA PRO A 11 0.44 -11.03 -12.13
C PRO A 11 1.90 -11.23 -11.75
N SER A 12 2.69 -10.15 -11.80
CA SER A 12 4.15 -10.29 -11.83
C SER A 12 4.71 -10.90 -10.55
N PHE A 13 3.97 -10.83 -9.44
CA PHE A 13 4.32 -11.49 -8.18
C PHE A 13 4.41 -13.00 -8.30
N LEU A 14 3.56 -13.62 -9.14
CA LEU A 14 3.55 -15.07 -9.38
C LEU A 14 4.70 -15.53 -10.29
N HIS A 15 5.46 -14.60 -10.87
CA HIS A 15 6.58 -14.96 -11.72
C HIS A 15 7.74 -15.54 -10.86
N PRO A 16 8.35 -16.67 -11.24
CA PRO A 16 9.43 -17.28 -10.46
C PRO A 16 10.67 -16.40 -10.24
N SER A 17 10.85 -15.37 -11.10
CA SER A 17 11.93 -14.39 -10.96
C SER A 17 11.49 -13.09 -10.28
N SER A 18 10.29 -13.04 -9.71
CA SER A 18 9.78 -11.86 -9.01
C SER A 18 10.67 -11.58 -7.79
N PRO A 19 11.17 -10.33 -7.60
CA PRO A 19 11.89 -9.96 -6.38
C PRO A 19 10.94 -9.87 -5.16
N PHE A 20 9.63 -10.04 -5.37
CA PHE A 20 8.57 -9.91 -4.38
C PHE A 20 7.90 -11.26 -4.05
N SER A 21 8.66 -12.36 -4.01
CA SER A 21 8.12 -13.71 -3.80
C SER A 21 7.29 -13.85 -2.52
N SER A 22 7.67 -13.16 -1.44
CA SER A 22 6.90 -13.16 -0.18
C SER A 22 5.47 -12.62 -0.35
N PHE A 23 5.25 -11.66 -1.25
CA PHE A 23 3.89 -11.19 -1.56
C PHE A 23 3.08 -12.25 -2.29
N ALA A 24 3.73 -13.03 -3.18
CA ALA A 24 3.07 -14.15 -3.84
C ALA A 24 2.66 -15.23 -2.83
N ASP A 25 3.54 -15.57 -1.88
CA ASP A 25 3.24 -16.55 -0.84
C ASP A 25 2.05 -16.11 0.02
N ILE A 26 2.00 -14.84 0.44
CA ILE A 26 0.87 -14.28 1.19
C ILE A 26 -0.44 -14.37 0.37
N ILE A 27 -0.40 -13.98 -0.90
CA ILE A 27 -1.59 -14.05 -1.77
C ILE A 27 -2.05 -15.50 -1.94
N LEU A 28 -1.13 -16.41 -2.23
CA LEU A 28 -1.45 -17.83 -2.42
C LEU A 28 -2.02 -18.47 -1.14
N GLN A 29 -1.46 -18.16 0.02
CA GLN A 29 -2.00 -18.60 1.31
C GLN A 29 -3.42 -18.08 1.56
N GLN A 30 -3.74 -16.85 1.14
CA GLN A 30 -5.11 -16.34 1.20
C GLN A 30 -6.04 -17.12 0.28
N ILE A 31 -5.59 -17.44 -0.95
CA ILE A 31 -6.35 -18.24 -1.90
C ILE A 31 -6.61 -19.66 -1.37
N GLU A 32 -5.63 -20.30 -0.74
CA GLU A 32 -5.78 -21.62 -0.10
C GLU A 32 -6.85 -21.62 1.01
N ARG A 33 -7.06 -20.48 1.67
CA ARG A 33 -8.06 -20.30 2.72
C ARG A 33 -9.43 -19.86 2.20
N LEU A 34 -9.59 -19.60 0.90
CA LEU A 34 -10.89 -19.23 0.31
C LEU A 34 -12.02 -20.19 0.70
N PRO A 35 -11.85 -21.53 0.73
CA PRO A 35 -12.93 -22.45 1.13
C PRO A 35 -13.46 -22.23 2.55
N THR A 36 -12.72 -21.54 3.43
CA THR A 36 -13.15 -21.19 4.79
C THR A 36 -13.89 -19.84 4.86
N THR A 37 -13.95 -19.11 3.75
CA THR A 37 -14.51 -17.77 3.65
C THR A 37 -15.97 -17.83 3.21
N SER A 38 -16.86 -17.12 3.91
CA SER A 38 -18.30 -17.10 3.55
C SER A 38 -18.60 -16.26 2.31
N SER A 39 -17.86 -15.16 2.10
CA SER A 39 -18.04 -14.27 0.94
C SER A 39 -16.76 -13.51 0.64
N VAL A 40 -16.48 -13.26 -0.64
CA VAL A 40 -15.42 -12.37 -1.12
C VAL A 40 -16.10 -11.15 -1.74
N LEU A 41 -15.82 -9.98 -1.19
CA LEU A 41 -16.28 -8.71 -1.72
C LEU A 41 -15.23 -8.14 -2.66
N ILE A 42 -15.61 -7.80 -3.88
CA ILE A 42 -14.69 -7.29 -4.91
C ILE A 42 -15.20 -5.94 -5.40
N ASP A 43 -14.31 -4.94 -5.48
CA ASP A 43 -14.60 -3.63 -6.07
C ASP A 43 -14.62 -3.72 -7.61
N THR A 44 -15.59 -4.47 -8.12
CA THR A 44 -15.91 -4.65 -9.54
C THR A 44 -17.43 -4.76 -9.65
N PHE A 45 -17.97 -4.79 -10.87
CA PHE A 45 -19.39 -4.99 -11.11
C PHE A 45 -19.63 -6.12 -12.09
N GLU A 46 -20.78 -6.78 -11.92
CA GLU A 46 -21.17 -7.98 -12.65
C GLU A 46 -21.03 -7.82 -14.16
N GLU A 47 -21.46 -6.70 -14.71
CA GLU A 47 -21.45 -6.44 -16.15
C GLU A 47 -20.03 -6.28 -16.72
N LEU A 48 -19.03 -5.96 -15.91
CA LEU A 48 -17.64 -5.81 -16.35
C LEU A 48 -16.94 -7.17 -16.48
N GLU A 49 -17.18 -8.09 -15.54
CA GLU A 49 -16.40 -9.33 -15.38
C GLU A 49 -17.26 -10.60 -15.26
N ARG A 50 -18.52 -10.58 -15.71
CA ARG A 50 -19.50 -11.69 -15.58
C ARG A 50 -18.91 -13.07 -15.81
N ASP A 51 -18.25 -13.28 -16.94
CA ASP A 51 -17.71 -14.60 -17.31
C ASP A 51 -16.69 -15.13 -16.28
N ILE A 52 -15.90 -14.23 -15.67
CA ILE A 52 -14.93 -14.57 -14.63
C ILE A 52 -15.63 -14.82 -13.31
N ILE A 53 -16.59 -13.98 -12.94
CA ILE A 53 -17.37 -14.12 -11.70
C ILE A 53 -18.15 -15.45 -11.70
N ASP A 54 -18.83 -15.75 -12.81
CA ASP A 54 -19.55 -17.01 -13.03
C ASP A 54 -18.61 -18.21 -12.95
N HIS A 55 -17.43 -18.11 -13.58
CA HIS A 55 -16.45 -19.18 -13.56
C HIS A 55 -15.87 -19.40 -12.15
N MET A 56 -15.51 -18.33 -11.44
CA MET A 56 -14.99 -18.40 -10.08
C MET A 56 -16.03 -18.98 -9.12
N SER A 57 -17.30 -18.64 -9.30
CA SER A 57 -18.40 -19.23 -8.52
C SER A 57 -18.55 -20.74 -8.76
N GLN A 58 -18.17 -21.25 -9.92
CA GLN A 58 -18.13 -22.69 -10.21
C GLN A 58 -16.88 -23.38 -9.64
N VAL A 59 -15.74 -22.69 -9.65
CA VAL A 59 -14.47 -23.20 -9.11
C VAL A 59 -14.50 -23.24 -7.57
N CYS A 60 -15.15 -22.27 -6.94
CA CYS A 60 -15.27 -22.13 -5.49
C CYS A 60 -16.75 -22.05 -5.05
N PRO A 61 -17.57 -23.11 -5.23
CA PRO A 61 -19.02 -23.07 -4.99
C PRO A 61 -19.41 -22.83 -3.53
N GLU A 62 -18.49 -23.08 -2.59
CA GLU A 62 -18.68 -22.83 -1.16
C GLU A 62 -18.51 -21.34 -0.79
N VAL A 63 -17.97 -20.53 -1.71
CA VAL A 63 -17.64 -19.11 -1.49
C VAL A 63 -18.53 -18.25 -2.38
N ILE A 64 -19.23 -17.29 -1.78
CA ILE A 64 -20.02 -16.32 -2.54
C ILE A 64 -19.06 -15.22 -3.04
N ILE A 65 -18.91 -15.09 -4.35
CA ILE A 65 -18.18 -13.99 -4.99
C ILE A 65 -19.17 -12.83 -5.20
N ASN A 66 -18.98 -11.72 -4.51
CA ASN A 66 -19.87 -10.55 -4.57
C ASN A 66 -19.15 -9.35 -5.20
N PRO A 67 -19.41 -9.06 -6.49
CA PRO A 67 -19.12 -7.76 -7.09
C PRO A 67 -19.97 -6.69 -6.40
N ILE A 68 -19.32 -5.72 -5.75
CA ILE A 68 -20.00 -4.63 -5.01
C ILE A 68 -19.52 -3.24 -5.44
N GLY A 69 -18.72 -3.16 -6.50
CA GLY A 69 -18.19 -1.90 -7.03
C GLY A 69 -19.10 -1.24 -8.08
N PRO A 70 -18.72 -0.07 -8.61
CA PRO A 70 -17.61 0.76 -8.14
C PRO A 70 -17.87 1.41 -6.78
N LEU A 71 -17.04 1.12 -5.78
CA LEU A 71 -17.25 1.58 -4.40
C LEU A 71 -17.24 3.11 -4.29
N PHE A 72 -16.41 3.79 -5.08
CA PHE A 72 -16.33 5.25 -5.08
C PHE A 72 -17.62 5.94 -5.55
N MET A 73 -18.47 5.24 -6.33
CA MET A 73 -19.79 5.73 -6.73
C MET A 73 -20.84 5.46 -5.65
N MET A 74 -20.79 4.30 -4.98
CA MET A 74 -21.69 3.99 -3.86
C MET A 74 -21.48 4.94 -2.66
N ALA A 75 -20.25 5.36 -2.38
CA ALA A 75 -19.98 6.34 -1.32
C ALA A 75 -20.74 7.67 -1.52
N LYS A 76 -21.03 8.06 -2.76
CA LYS A 76 -21.80 9.27 -3.10
C LYS A 76 -23.31 9.09 -2.92
N THR A 77 -23.81 7.86 -2.95
CA THR A 77 -25.24 7.57 -2.74
C THR A 77 -25.56 7.34 -1.26
N THR A 78 -24.58 6.89 -0.46
CA THR A 78 -24.75 6.59 0.97
C THR A 78 -24.32 7.71 1.91
N SER A 79 -23.49 8.68 1.47
CA SER A 79 -23.03 9.79 2.31
C SER A 79 -23.15 11.15 1.61
N SER A 80 -23.95 12.05 2.19
CA SER A 80 -23.96 13.48 1.83
C SER A 80 -22.79 14.27 2.44
N ASP A 81 -22.03 13.67 3.36
CA ASP A 81 -21.27 14.45 4.36
C ASP A 81 -19.79 14.08 4.57
N ILE A 82 -19.19 13.18 3.79
CA ILE A 82 -17.72 12.99 3.85
C ILE A 82 -17.04 13.95 2.86
N LYS A 83 -17.07 15.24 3.20
CA LYS A 83 -16.12 16.21 2.65
C LYS A 83 -14.83 16.07 3.45
N GLY A 84 -13.98 15.11 3.07
CA GLY A 84 -12.57 15.17 3.45
C GLY A 84 -12.03 16.51 2.98
N ASP A 85 -11.39 17.27 3.88
CA ASP A 85 -10.88 18.62 3.65
C ASP A 85 -10.20 18.71 2.27
N ILE A 86 -10.88 19.39 1.34
CA ILE A 86 -10.42 19.56 -0.03
C ILE A 86 -9.24 20.55 0.03
N SER A 87 -8.03 20.06 -0.23
CA SER A 87 -6.83 20.89 -0.25
C SER A 87 -6.95 22.00 -1.30
N ASP A 88 -6.29 23.13 -1.07
CA ASP A 88 -6.23 24.26 -2.02
C ASP A 88 -5.74 23.82 -3.42
N SER A 89 -4.85 22.83 -3.48
CA SER A 89 -4.34 22.24 -4.73
C SER A 89 -5.42 21.54 -5.56
N ALA A 90 -6.41 20.91 -4.94
CA ALA A 90 -7.52 20.29 -5.67
C ALA A 90 -8.44 21.34 -6.30
N ASN A 91 -8.62 22.49 -5.67
CA ASN A 91 -9.43 23.58 -6.25
C ASN A 91 -8.72 24.20 -7.47
N GLN A 92 -7.41 24.47 -7.36
CA GLN A 92 -6.61 24.98 -8.49
C GLN A 92 -6.63 24.05 -9.70
N CYS A 93 -6.58 22.72 -9.48
CA CYS A 93 -6.63 21.77 -10.58
C CYS A 93 -7.94 21.86 -11.38
N MET A 94 -9.05 22.02 -10.67
CA MET A 94 -10.38 22.06 -11.30
C MET A 94 -10.61 23.37 -12.04
N ASP A 95 -10.24 24.51 -11.45
CA ASP A 95 -10.34 25.82 -12.12
C ASP A 95 -9.53 25.84 -13.43
N TRP A 96 -8.33 25.22 -13.43
CA TRP A 96 -7.53 25.10 -14.64
C TRP A 96 -8.20 24.21 -15.68
N LEU A 97 -8.80 23.08 -15.28
CA LEU A 97 -9.53 22.17 -16.18
C LEU A 97 -10.79 22.83 -16.78
N ASP A 98 -11.51 23.64 -16.01
CA ASP A 98 -12.68 24.40 -16.48
C ASP A 98 -12.35 25.36 -17.62
N SER A 99 -11.08 25.81 -17.71
CA SER A 99 -10.60 26.68 -18.80
C SER A 99 -10.28 25.94 -20.10
N LYS A 100 -10.39 24.60 -20.14
CA LYS A 100 -9.95 23.77 -21.27
C LYS A 100 -11.12 23.24 -22.08
N GLU A 101 -10.88 23.07 -23.37
CA GLU A 101 -11.85 22.46 -24.27
C GLU A 101 -12.16 21.00 -23.88
N PRO A 102 -13.38 20.51 -24.13
CA PRO A 102 -13.73 19.12 -23.88
C PRO A 102 -12.80 18.13 -24.60
N SER A 103 -12.44 17.04 -23.92
CA SER A 103 -11.57 15.98 -24.46
C SER A 103 -10.25 16.49 -25.06
N SER A 104 -9.61 17.47 -24.41
CA SER A 104 -8.34 18.07 -24.83
C SER A 104 -7.14 17.78 -23.91
N ILE A 105 -7.38 17.24 -22.70
CA ILE A 105 -6.36 17.04 -21.67
C ILE A 105 -6.02 15.56 -21.48
N VAL A 106 -4.74 15.22 -21.57
CA VAL A 106 -4.21 13.93 -21.11
C VAL A 106 -4.00 14.00 -19.59
N TYR A 107 -4.72 13.18 -18.83
CA TYR A 107 -4.43 13.02 -17.41
C TYR A 107 -3.35 11.95 -17.21
N ILE A 108 -2.40 12.17 -16.29
CA ILE A 108 -1.26 11.26 -16.06
C ILE A 108 -1.07 11.04 -14.56
N SER A 109 -1.11 9.78 -14.13
CA SER A 109 -0.88 9.37 -12.75
C SER A 109 -0.48 7.90 -12.69
N PHE A 110 0.59 7.60 -11.95
CA PHE A 110 1.08 6.23 -11.74
C PHE A 110 0.71 5.68 -10.35
N GLY A 111 -0.25 6.30 -9.67
CA GLY A 111 -0.71 5.83 -8.36
C GLY A 111 0.16 6.33 -7.20
N THR A 112 0.13 5.60 -6.09
CA THR A 112 0.76 6.03 -4.82
C THR A 112 2.13 5.42 -4.58
N ILE A 113 2.37 4.20 -5.08
CA ILE A 113 3.57 3.40 -4.76
C ILE A 113 4.54 3.33 -5.95
N VAL A 114 4.04 3.42 -7.19
CA VAL A 114 4.89 3.28 -8.37
C VAL A 114 5.82 4.49 -8.50
N HIS A 115 7.12 4.21 -8.51
CA HIS A 115 8.15 5.17 -8.91
C HIS A 115 8.71 4.74 -10.28
N LEU A 116 8.71 5.65 -11.26
CA LEU A 116 9.32 5.37 -12.55
C LEU A 116 10.83 5.64 -12.49
N LYS A 117 11.61 5.10 -13.42
CA LYS A 117 13.00 5.53 -13.59
C LYS A 117 13.03 6.91 -14.26
N GLN A 118 14.05 7.72 -13.99
CA GLN A 118 14.17 9.05 -14.59
C GLN A 118 14.17 8.97 -16.12
N GLU A 119 14.80 7.95 -16.72
CA GLU A 119 14.81 7.81 -18.18
C GLU A 119 13.39 7.64 -18.74
N GLN A 120 12.49 6.93 -18.05
CA GLN A 120 11.12 6.78 -18.50
C GLN A 120 10.31 8.08 -18.33
N ILE A 121 10.59 8.86 -17.28
CA ILE A 121 9.98 10.19 -17.08
C ILE A 121 10.40 11.13 -18.22
N ASP A 122 11.67 11.12 -18.61
CA ASP A 122 12.20 11.92 -19.71
C ASP A 122 11.52 11.56 -21.04
N GLU A 123 11.37 10.27 -21.34
CA GLU A 123 10.68 9.84 -22.56
C GLU A 123 9.18 10.20 -22.55
N ILE A 124 8.51 10.17 -21.40
CA ILE A 124 7.11 10.63 -21.29
C ILE A 124 7.02 12.14 -21.52
N ALA A 125 7.89 12.92 -20.88
CA ALA A 125 7.95 14.37 -21.03
C ALA A 125 8.18 14.78 -22.49
N HIS A 126 9.17 14.18 -23.16
CA HIS A 126 9.43 14.45 -24.56
C HIS A 126 8.32 13.92 -25.48
N GLY A 127 7.68 12.80 -25.13
CA GLY A 127 6.51 12.31 -25.86
C GLY A 127 5.34 13.30 -25.84
N LEU A 128 5.08 13.92 -24.68
CA LEU A 128 4.08 14.98 -24.55
C LEU A 128 4.43 16.19 -25.42
N LEU A 129 5.66 16.70 -25.32
CA LEU A 129 6.13 17.83 -26.13
C LEU A 129 6.02 17.54 -27.64
N ASN A 130 6.42 16.34 -28.07
CA ASN A 130 6.35 15.92 -29.47
C ASN A 130 4.90 15.75 -29.98
N SER A 131 3.98 15.30 -29.12
CA SER A 131 2.57 15.15 -29.47
C SER A 131 1.83 16.49 -29.57
N GLY A 132 2.32 17.52 -28.86
CA GLY A 132 1.66 18.82 -28.76
C GLY A 132 0.39 18.83 -27.90
N LEU A 133 0.05 17.72 -27.25
CA LEU A 133 -1.13 17.60 -26.39
C LEU A 133 -0.94 18.35 -25.08
N SER A 134 -2.03 18.93 -24.56
CA SER A 134 -2.06 19.46 -23.19
C SER A 134 -2.33 18.36 -22.18
N PHE A 135 -1.80 18.53 -20.97
CA PHE A 135 -1.84 17.48 -19.95
C PHE A 135 -1.98 18.02 -18.53
N LEU A 136 -2.47 17.16 -17.64
CA LEU A 136 -2.37 17.30 -16.19
C LEU A 136 -1.62 16.09 -15.64
N TRP A 137 -0.42 16.31 -15.09
CA TRP A 137 0.45 15.24 -14.61
C TRP A 137 0.64 15.32 -13.10
N VAL A 138 0.22 14.26 -12.40
CA VAL A 138 0.57 14.03 -11.00
C VAL A 138 1.97 13.43 -10.90
N VAL A 139 2.92 14.22 -10.40
CA VAL A 139 4.30 13.79 -10.16
C VAL A 139 4.57 13.87 -8.67
N ARG A 140 4.56 12.70 -8.02
CA ARG A 140 4.76 12.62 -6.59
C ARG A 140 6.25 12.72 -6.25
N PRO A 141 6.61 13.39 -5.15
CA PRO A 141 7.94 13.23 -4.59
C PRO A 141 8.16 11.76 -4.18
N PRO A 142 9.40 11.27 -4.21
CA PRO A 142 9.72 9.92 -3.75
C PRO A 142 9.29 9.74 -2.30
N MET A 143 8.78 8.54 -1.97
CA MET A 143 8.49 8.20 -0.58
C MET A 143 9.79 8.29 0.23
N GLU A 144 9.76 9.11 1.26
CA GLU A 144 10.95 9.38 2.05
C GLU A 144 11.42 8.12 2.80
N GLY A 145 12.71 7.81 2.69
CA GLY A 145 13.32 6.59 3.24
C GLY A 145 13.73 5.58 2.16
N LEU A 146 13.21 5.72 0.94
CA LEU A 146 13.80 5.13 -0.26
C LEU A 146 14.93 6.06 -0.73
N SER A 147 16.08 5.51 -1.12
CA SER A 147 17.23 6.27 -1.67
C SER A 147 16.95 6.73 -3.12
N LEU A 148 15.78 7.32 -3.37
CA LEU A 148 15.33 7.76 -4.69
C LEU A 148 15.32 9.28 -4.76
N ALA A 149 15.84 9.84 -5.85
CA ALA A 149 15.84 11.27 -6.10
C ALA A 149 14.48 11.73 -6.66
N PRO A 150 14.04 12.97 -6.36
CA PRO A 150 12.89 13.57 -7.02
C PRO A 150 13.07 13.62 -8.53
N HIS A 151 11.96 13.44 -9.25
CA HIS A 151 11.97 13.55 -10.70
C HIS A 151 12.26 14.97 -11.16
N VAL A 152 13.12 15.08 -12.18
CA VAL A 152 13.38 16.34 -12.87
C VAL A 152 12.58 16.34 -14.17
N LEU A 153 11.90 17.45 -14.46
CA LEU A 153 11.09 17.60 -15.67
C LEU A 153 11.61 18.76 -16.52
N PRO A 154 11.52 18.67 -17.87
CA PRO A 154 11.86 19.79 -18.75
C PRO A 154 10.98 21.01 -18.50
N GLN A 155 11.56 22.22 -18.47
CA GLN A 155 10.81 23.47 -18.25
C GLN A 155 9.80 23.76 -19.36
N GLU A 156 10.05 23.28 -20.58
CA GLU A 156 9.17 23.45 -21.74
C GLU A 156 7.78 22.84 -21.55
N LEU A 157 7.61 21.96 -20.55
CA LEU A 157 6.33 21.37 -20.18
C LEU A 157 5.36 22.37 -19.51
N GLU A 158 5.88 23.40 -18.84
CA GLU A 158 5.06 24.40 -18.12
C GLU A 158 4.12 25.17 -19.05
N ASP A 159 4.52 25.36 -20.31
CA ASP A 159 3.71 26.02 -21.34
C ASP A 159 2.59 25.13 -21.92
N LYS A 160 2.65 23.81 -21.66
CA LYS A 160 1.79 22.81 -22.31
C LYS A 160 0.76 22.20 -21.37
N GLY A 161 1.04 22.17 -20.07
CA GLY A 161 0.21 21.48 -19.10
C GLY A 161 0.38 21.99 -17.69
N MET A 162 -0.17 21.22 -16.76
CA MET A 162 -0.07 21.48 -15.32
C MET A 162 0.54 20.26 -14.64
N ILE A 163 1.52 20.50 -13.78
CA ILE A 163 2.21 19.47 -12.99
C ILE A 163 1.89 19.72 -11.52
N VAL A 164 1.42 18.69 -10.82
CA VAL A 164 1.03 18.78 -9.41
C VAL A 164 1.52 17.55 -8.65
N GLU A 165 1.70 17.67 -7.34
CA GLU A 165 2.06 16.51 -6.51
C GLU A 165 0.84 15.64 -6.15
N TRP A 166 -0.35 16.24 -6.17
CA TRP A 166 -1.60 15.57 -5.82
C TRP A 166 -2.81 16.27 -6.45
N CYS A 167 -3.85 15.50 -6.77
CA CYS A 167 -5.17 16.01 -7.14
C CYS A 167 -6.29 15.04 -6.70
N ALA A 168 -7.53 15.55 -6.67
CA ALA A 168 -8.75 14.75 -6.55
C ALA A 168 -9.03 13.99 -7.85
N GLN A 169 -8.33 12.86 -8.04
CA GLN A 169 -8.31 12.07 -9.28
C GLN A 169 -9.71 11.74 -9.80
N GLU A 170 -10.64 11.39 -8.91
CA GLU A 170 -12.03 11.08 -9.23
C GLU A 170 -12.79 12.27 -9.85
N ARG A 171 -12.49 13.50 -9.40
CA ARG A 171 -13.07 14.73 -9.98
C ARG A 171 -12.42 15.04 -11.32
N VAL A 172 -11.11 14.85 -11.43
CA VAL A 172 -10.35 15.06 -12.67
C VAL A 172 -10.85 14.10 -13.76
N LEU A 173 -10.94 12.80 -13.48
CA LEU A 173 -11.43 11.79 -14.42
C LEU A 173 -12.88 12.04 -14.85
N ALA A 174 -13.72 12.58 -13.96
CA ALA A 174 -15.10 12.95 -14.30
C ALA A 174 -15.21 14.26 -15.11
N HIS A 175 -14.13 15.03 -15.25
CA HIS A 175 -14.15 16.35 -15.89
C HIS A 175 -14.22 16.24 -17.42
N PRO A 176 -15.10 16.99 -18.11
CA PRO A 176 -15.28 16.89 -19.56
C PRO A 176 -14.02 17.18 -20.39
N ALA A 177 -13.08 17.97 -19.87
CA ALA A 177 -11.82 18.29 -20.53
C ALA A 177 -10.88 17.09 -20.69
N VAL A 178 -11.00 16.05 -19.84
CA VAL A 178 -10.12 14.89 -19.91
C VAL A 178 -10.43 14.03 -21.14
N ALA A 179 -9.41 13.78 -21.94
CA ALA A 179 -9.47 13.05 -23.19
C ALA A 179 -9.14 11.56 -23.01
N CYS A 180 -8.07 11.28 -22.26
CA CYS A 180 -7.62 9.95 -21.89
C CYS A 180 -6.76 10.02 -20.62
N PHE A 181 -6.46 8.86 -20.05
CA PHE A 181 -5.69 8.70 -18.83
C PHE A 181 -4.47 7.81 -19.07
N LEU A 182 -3.25 8.37 -18.98
CA LEU A 182 -2.02 7.58 -18.92
C LEU A 182 -1.81 7.05 -17.50
N SER A 183 -1.87 5.73 -17.35
CA SER A 183 -1.92 5.06 -16.06
C SER A 183 -1.06 3.81 -15.97
N HIS A 184 -0.60 3.54 -14.74
CA HIS A 184 -0.03 2.25 -14.33
C HIS A 184 -1.04 1.08 -14.31
N CYS A 185 -2.34 1.31 -14.56
CA CYS A 185 -3.37 0.26 -14.61
C CYS A 185 -3.64 -0.44 -13.26
N GLY A 186 -3.41 0.23 -12.13
CA GLY A 186 -3.90 -0.26 -10.84
C GLY A 186 -5.42 -0.28 -10.79
N TRP A 187 -6.00 -1.32 -10.18
CA TRP A 187 -7.43 -1.62 -10.28
C TRP A 187 -8.36 -0.46 -9.91
N ASN A 188 -8.13 0.23 -8.79
CA ASN A 188 -8.97 1.37 -8.36
C ASN A 188 -9.02 2.47 -9.44
N SER A 189 -7.85 2.85 -9.96
CA SER A 189 -7.74 3.87 -11.00
C SER A 189 -8.35 3.41 -12.33
N THR A 190 -8.31 2.11 -12.63
CA THR A 190 -8.98 1.51 -13.77
C THR A 190 -10.50 1.62 -13.65
N VAL A 191 -11.07 1.22 -12.51
CA VAL A 191 -12.52 1.30 -12.26
C VAL A 191 -13.00 2.75 -12.25
N GLU A 192 -12.26 3.68 -11.65
CA GLU A 192 -12.57 5.12 -11.67
C GLU A 192 -12.63 5.68 -13.10
N ALA A 193 -11.65 5.34 -13.94
CA ALA A 193 -11.57 5.84 -15.31
C ALA A 193 -12.68 5.28 -16.22
N LEU A 194 -12.92 3.96 -16.16
CA LEU A 194 -14.00 3.32 -16.92
C LEU A 194 -15.37 3.85 -16.49
N SER A 195 -15.58 3.99 -15.18
CA SER A 195 -16.83 4.53 -14.62
C SER A 195 -16.99 6.04 -14.87
N SER A 196 -15.90 6.75 -15.21
CA SER A 196 -15.94 8.15 -15.66
C SER A 196 -16.05 8.30 -17.17
N GLY A 197 -15.92 7.20 -17.93
CA GLY A 197 -16.00 7.18 -19.39
C GLY A 197 -14.71 7.65 -20.08
N VAL A 198 -13.57 7.48 -19.41
CA VAL A 198 -12.24 7.91 -19.87
C VAL A 198 -11.41 6.72 -20.36
N PRO A 199 -10.93 6.73 -21.61
CA PRO A 199 -9.99 5.73 -22.11
C PRO A 199 -8.63 5.75 -21.41
N ILE A 200 -7.93 4.62 -21.39
CA ILE A 200 -6.68 4.46 -20.66
C ILE A 200 -5.50 4.17 -21.61
N VAL A 201 -4.41 4.91 -21.48
CA VAL A 201 -3.11 4.57 -22.07
C VAL A 201 -2.32 3.79 -21.02
N CYS A 202 -2.03 2.53 -21.32
CA CYS A 202 -1.61 1.53 -20.33
C CYS A 202 -0.08 1.39 -20.28
N LEU A 203 0.52 1.81 -19.16
CA LEU A 203 1.94 1.59 -18.83
C LEU A 203 2.06 0.85 -17.50
N PRO A 204 1.72 -0.45 -17.45
CA PRO A 204 1.76 -1.23 -16.22
C PRO A 204 3.19 -1.41 -15.71
N ARG A 205 3.37 -1.57 -14.40
CA ARG A 205 4.68 -1.86 -13.80
C ARG A 205 4.74 -3.25 -13.18
N TRP A 206 3.85 -3.61 -12.26
CA TRP A 206 3.95 -4.88 -11.53
C TRP A 206 2.62 -5.31 -10.92
N GLY A 207 2.58 -6.51 -10.33
CA GLY A 207 1.39 -7.07 -9.71
C GLY A 207 0.31 -7.35 -10.75
N ASP A 208 -0.94 -7.03 -10.39
CA ASP A 208 -2.14 -7.15 -11.22
C ASP A 208 -2.14 -6.21 -12.44
N GLN A 209 -1.38 -5.12 -12.40
CA GLN A 209 -1.36 -4.07 -13.43
C GLN A 209 -1.12 -4.62 -14.85
N VAL A 210 -0.23 -5.60 -14.99
CA VAL A 210 0.08 -6.20 -16.29
C VAL A 210 -1.11 -6.97 -16.87
N THR A 211 -1.88 -7.64 -16.02
CA THR A 211 -3.11 -8.34 -16.40
C THR A 211 -4.23 -7.34 -16.68
N ASN A 212 -4.41 -6.32 -15.81
CA ASN A 212 -5.39 -5.26 -16.01
C ASN A 212 -5.19 -4.55 -17.36
N ALA A 213 -3.94 -4.29 -17.75
CA ALA A 213 -3.62 -3.70 -19.06
C ALA A 213 -4.06 -4.58 -20.23
N VAL A 214 -4.02 -5.92 -20.11
CA VAL A 214 -4.59 -6.83 -21.12
C VAL A 214 -6.08 -6.68 -21.18
N TYR A 215 -6.77 -6.71 -20.04
CA TYR A 215 -8.23 -6.58 -20.01
C TYR A 215 -8.69 -5.25 -20.60
N LEU A 216 -8.04 -4.15 -20.24
CA LEU A 216 -8.34 -2.82 -20.79
C LEU A 216 -8.25 -2.77 -22.31
N VAL A 217 -7.22 -3.38 -22.89
CA VAL A 217 -6.92 -3.32 -24.33
C VAL A 217 -7.71 -4.37 -25.11
N ASP A 218 -7.77 -5.60 -24.60
CA ASP A 218 -8.18 -6.78 -25.37
C ASP A 218 -9.62 -7.24 -25.04
N VAL A 219 -10.13 -6.91 -23.84
CA VAL A 219 -11.46 -7.33 -23.37
C VAL A 219 -12.42 -6.14 -23.30
N PHE A 220 -12.09 -5.13 -22.51
CA PHE A 220 -12.93 -3.95 -22.30
C PHE A 220 -12.89 -2.98 -23.48
N LYS A 221 -11.88 -3.07 -24.35
CA LYS A 221 -11.68 -2.24 -25.55
C LYS A 221 -11.68 -0.74 -25.27
N ALA A 222 -11.25 -0.36 -24.07
CA ALA A 222 -11.18 1.03 -23.60
C ALA A 222 -9.73 1.48 -23.33
N GLY A 223 -8.74 0.66 -23.69
CA GLY A 223 -7.33 0.95 -23.48
C GLY A 223 -6.45 0.83 -24.73
N VAL A 224 -5.33 1.55 -24.71
CA VAL A 224 -4.21 1.45 -25.66
C VAL A 224 -2.96 1.01 -24.91
N ARG A 225 -2.21 0.04 -25.44
CA ARG A 225 -1.00 -0.44 -24.78
C ARG A 225 0.20 0.46 -25.10
N LEU A 226 0.78 1.07 -24.09
CA LEU A 226 2.01 1.87 -24.21
C LEU A 226 3.25 1.02 -23.91
N GLY A 227 3.21 0.21 -22.86
CA GLY A 227 4.34 -0.61 -22.46
C GLY A 227 3.94 -1.95 -21.86
N ARG A 228 4.96 -2.68 -21.42
CA ARG A 228 4.85 -3.94 -20.69
C ARG A 228 5.31 -3.72 -19.23
N GLY A 229 5.05 -4.72 -18.38
CA GLY A 229 5.48 -4.66 -16.98
C GLY A 229 7.00 -4.46 -16.83
N GLU A 230 7.43 -4.09 -15.64
CA GLU A 230 8.82 -3.81 -15.27
C GLU A 230 9.78 -4.96 -15.58
N ALA A 231 9.28 -6.20 -15.58
CA ALA A 231 10.03 -7.39 -15.99
C ALA A 231 10.54 -7.34 -17.45
N ASP A 232 9.94 -6.52 -18.33
CA ASP A 232 10.44 -6.33 -19.69
C ASP A 232 11.74 -5.49 -19.72
N GLU A 233 12.07 -4.77 -18.64
CA GLU A 233 13.24 -3.89 -18.49
C GLU A 233 13.43 -2.83 -19.60
N LYS A 234 12.43 -2.63 -20.47
CA LYS A 234 12.49 -1.68 -21.58
C LYS A 234 11.94 -0.32 -21.20
N ILE A 235 12.67 0.71 -21.59
CA ILE A 235 12.17 2.09 -21.63
C ILE A 235 11.35 2.28 -22.90
N VAL A 236 10.14 2.79 -22.77
CA VAL A 236 9.28 3.15 -23.91
C VAL A 236 9.73 4.51 -24.43
N SER A 237 10.09 4.59 -25.71
CA SER A 237 10.63 5.83 -26.31
C SER A 237 9.55 6.90 -26.50
N ARG A 238 9.98 8.16 -26.52
CA ARG A 238 9.16 9.35 -26.73
C ARG A 238 8.32 9.31 -28.00
N GLU A 239 8.82 8.66 -29.06
CA GLU A 239 8.07 8.50 -30.31
C GLU A 239 6.86 7.58 -30.09
N VAL A 240 7.05 6.48 -29.38
CA VAL A 240 5.97 5.54 -29.03
C VAL A 240 5.00 6.18 -28.03
N VAL A 241 5.50 6.93 -27.04
CA VAL A 241 4.65 7.71 -26.13
C VAL A 241 3.77 8.68 -26.92
N ALA A 242 4.36 9.50 -27.79
CA ALA A 242 3.61 10.46 -28.59
C ALA A 242 2.57 9.77 -29.49
N GLU A 243 2.96 8.68 -30.16
CA GLU A 243 2.06 7.88 -30.99
C GLU A 243 0.85 7.37 -30.20
N LYS A 244 1.06 6.76 -29.04
CA LYS A 244 -0.04 6.16 -28.24
C LYS A 244 -0.93 7.20 -27.57
N LEU A 245 -0.36 8.32 -27.14
CA LEU A 245 -1.16 9.44 -26.64
C LEU A 245 -2.04 10.01 -27.74
N LEU A 246 -1.52 10.18 -28.96
CA LEU A 246 -2.30 10.63 -30.12
C LEU A 246 -3.37 9.60 -30.51
N GLU A 247 -3.03 8.31 -30.55
CA GLU A 247 -3.97 7.22 -30.85
C GLU A 247 -5.18 7.22 -29.90
N ALA A 248 -4.96 7.55 -28.62
CA ALA A 248 -5.99 7.60 -27.59
C ALA A 248 -6.79 8.92 -27.55
N THR A 249 -6.31 9.99 -28.18
CA THR A 249 -6.92 11.33 -28.11
C THR A 249 -7.55 11.77 -29.42
N VAL A 250 -6.90 11.52 -30.56
CA VAL A 250 -7.31 12.00 -31.89
C VAL A 250 -7.63 10.86 -32.86
N GLY A 251 -8.48 11.15 -33.85
CA GLY A 251 -8.84 10.21 -34.92
C GLY A 251 -9.91 9.18 -34.53
N GLU A 252 -10.16 8.24 -35.45
CA GLU A 252 -11.23 7.23 -35.33
C GLU A 252 -11.03 6.30 -34.15
N LYS A 253 -9.78 5.89 -33.87
CA LYS A 253 -9.49 5.00 -32.74
C LYS A 253 -9.83 5.63 -31.39
N ALA A 254 -9.53 6.91 -31.21
CA ALA A 254 -9.90 7.66 -30.02
C ALA A 254 -11.43 7.77 -29.84
N VAL A 255 -12.19 7.86 -30.95
CA VAL A 255 -13.66 7.84 -30.90
C VAL A 255 -14.16 6.48 -30.41
N GLU A 256 -13.69 5.38 -30.99
CA GLU A 256 -14.05 4.01 -30.59
C GLU A 256 -13.74 3.76 -29.10
N LEU A 257 -12.55 4.16 -28.64
CA LEU A 257 -12.13 4.02 -27.25
C LEU A 257 -13.07 4.79 -26.29
N ARG A 258 -13.43 6.04 -26.64
CA ARG A 258 -14.36 6.84 -25.84
C ARG A 258 -15.77 6.28 -25.84
N GLU A 259 -16.24 5.70 -26.95
CA GLU A 259 -17.55 5.05 -27.01
C GLU A 259 -17.59 3.81 -26.10
N ASN A 260 -16.54 2.98 -26.13
CA ASN A 260 -16.42 1.82 -25.23
C ASN A 260 -16.33 2.25 -23.77
N ALA A 261 -15.52 3.25 -23.44
CA ALA A 261 -15.42 3.77 -22.07
C ALA A 261 -16.77 4.35 -21.59
N ARG A 262 -17.48 5.11 -22.44
CA ARG A 262 -18.83 5.64 -22.12
C ARG A 262 -19.89 4.55 -21.98
N ARG A 263 -19.75 3.43 -22.70
CA ARG A 263 -20.60 2.26 -22.47
C ARG A 263 -20.38 1.72 -21.06
N TRP A 264 -19.12 1.52 -20.65
CA TRP A 264 -18.80 1.05 -19.30
C TRP A 264 -19.25 2.02 -18.21
N LYS A 265 -19.13 3.33 -18.43
CA LYS A 265 -19.72 4.34 -17.53
C LYS A 265 -21.21 4.13 -17.31
N LYS A 266 -21.98 3.90 -18.37
CA LYS A 266 -23.44 3.69 -18.27
C LYS A 266 -23.78 2.42 -17.49
N GLU A 267 -23.04 1.33 -17.72
CA GLU A 267 -23.20 0.08 -16.96
C GLU A 267 -22.85 0.29 -15.48
N ALA A 268 -21.74 1.00 -15.19
CA ALA A 268 -21.32 1.35 -13.84
C ALA A 268 -22.35 2.24 -13.11
N GLU A 269 -22.99 3.19 -13.79
CA GLU A 269 -24.08 3.99 -13.22
C GLU A 269 -25.35 3.15 -12.95
N ALA A 270 -25.64 2.18 -13.83
CA ALA A 270 -26.82 1.31 -13.69
C ALA A 270 -26.66 0.28 -12.56
N THR A 271 -25.47 -0.30 -12.37
CA THR A 271 -25.22 -1.32 -11.35
C THR A 271 -25.24 -0.78 -9.92
N VAL A 272 -24.81 0.48 -9.70
CA VAL A 272 -24.85 1.14 -8.39
C VAL A 272 -26.18 1.84 -8.09
N GLY A 273 -27.02 2.02 -9.11
CA GLY A 273 -28.37 2.56 -8.92
C GLY A 273 -29.26 1.62 -8.10
N TYR A 274 -30.34 2.14 -7.51
CA TYR A 274 -31.28 1.34 -6.72
C TYR A 274 -31.80 0.13 -7.52
N GLY A 275 -31.61 -1.07 -6.99
CA GLY A 275 -31.96 -2.33 -7.66
C GLY A 275 -30.98 -2.79 -8.73
N GLY A 276 -29.83 -2.13 -8.89
CA GLY A 276 -28.70 -2.58 -9.72
C GLY A 276 -28.01 -3.81 -9.13
N SER A 277 -27.11 -4.43 -9.90
CA SER A 277 -26.43 -5.68 -9.50
C SER A 277 -25.54 -5.49 -8.27
N SER A 278 -24.72 -4.45 -8.20
CA SER A 278 -23.89 -4.16 -7.02
C SER A 278 -24.71 -3.79 -5.79
N ASP A 279 -25.80 -3.02 -5.95
CA ASP A 279 -26.74 -2.69 -4.86
C ASP A 279 -27.38 -3.97 -4.27
N LYS A 280 -27.84 -4.88 -5.14
CA LYS A 280 -28.39 -6.18 -4.75
C LYS A 280 -27.35 -7.08 -4.08
N ASN A 281 -26.16 -7.21 -4.67
CA ASN A 281 -25.09 -8.05 -4.13
C ASN A 281 -24.67 -7.57 -2.73
N PHE A 282 -24.59 -6.24 -2.53
CA PHE A 282 -24.32 -5.66 -1.24
C PHE A 282 -25.47 -5.92 -0.25
N GLY A 283 -26.73 -5.70 -0.66
CA GLY A 283 -27.91 -6.01 0.15
C GLY A 283 -28.00 -7.49 0.55
N GLU A 284 -27.76 -8.42 -0.37
CA GLU A 284 -27.73 -9.86 -0.09
C GLU A 284 -26.61 -10.26 0.86
N PHE A 285 -25.44 -9.61 0.74
CA PHE A 285 -24.35 -9.79 1.69
C PHE A 285 -24.78 -9.34 3.09
N VAL A 286 -25.38 -8.15 3.22
CA VAL A 286 -25.91 -7.61 4.49
C VAL A 286 -26.99 -8.52 5.08
N ASP A 287 -27.97 -8.97 4.30
CA ASP A 287 -29.04 -9.88 4.73
C ASP A 287 -28.51 -11.25 5.22
N LYS A 288 -27.36 -11.70 4.69
CA LYS A 288 -26.68 -12.91 5.15
C LYS A 288 -25.94 -12.68 6.47
N LEU A 289 -25.44 -11.47 6.72
CA LEU A 289 -24.83 -11.11 8.01
C LEU A 289 -25.88 -11.11 9.12
N ASP A 290 -27.08 -10.61 8.84
CA ASP A 290 -28.18 -10.46 9.81
C ASP A 290 -28.71 -11.81 10.37
N LYS A 291 -28.24 -12.94 9.82
CA LYS A 291 -28.61 -14.30 10.21
C LYS A 291 -27.55 -15.03 11.06
N LYS A 292 -26.41 -14.41 11.36
CA LYS A 292 -25.37 -14.97 12.24
C LYS A 292 -25.26 -14.14 13.52
N GLN A 293 -24.75 -14.76 14.59
CA GLN A 293 -24.73 -14.19 15.94
C GLN A 293 -24.28 -12.71 15.94
N PRO A 294 -24.91 -11.84 16.75
CA PRO A 294 -24.60 -10.42 16.75
C PRO A 294 -23.11 -10.20 17.00
N VAL A 295 -22.46 -9.42 16.14
CA VAL A 295 -21.08 -8.98 16.34
C VAL A 295 -21.02 -8.27 17.68
N ARG A 296 -20.29 -8.86 18.63
CA ARG A 296 -20.28 -8.40 20.03
C ARG A 296 -19.17 -7.40 20.33
N CYS A 297 -18.12 -7.40 19.52
CA CYS A 297 -17.02 -6.45 19.58
C CYS A 297 -16.25 -6.45 18.26
N ILE A 298 -15.72 -5.29 17.85
CA ILE A 298 -14.78 -5.15 16.74
C ILE A 298 -13.38 -4.88 17.31
N ILE A 299 -12.40 -5.73 16.98
CA ILE A 299 -11.00 -5.47 17.33
C ILE A 299 -10.29 -4.96 16.08
N ASN A 300 -9.84 -3.70 16.11
CA ASN A 300 -9.13 -3.07 14.98
C ASN A 300 -7.66 -2.81 15.32
N ASN A 301 -6.84 -2.55 14.31
CA ASN A 301 -5.45 -2.11 14.48
C ASN A 301 -5.40 -0.56 14.40
N ALA A 302 -4.45 0.07 15.09
CA ALA A 302 -4.23 1.51 15.09
C ALA A 302 -4.00 2.14 13.69
N PHE A 303 -3.72 1.34 12.65
CA PHE A 303 -3.62 1.81 11.25
C PHE A 303 -4.97 2.03 10.56
N VAL A 304 -6.09 1.64 11.16
CA VAL A 304 -7.45 1.79 10.59
C VAL A 304 -8.37 2.55 11.57
N PRO A 305 -8.08 3.84 11.84
CA PRO A 305 -8.78 4.58 12.90
C PRO A 305 -10.27 4.79 12.63
N TRP A 306 -10.70 4.83 11.37
CA TRP A 306 -12.10 5.00 10.97
C TRP A 306 -13.01 3.86 11.43
N VAL A 307 -12.46 2.68 11.74
CA VAL A 307 -13.25 1.54 12.25
C VAL A 307 -13.96 1.89 13.56
N CYS A 308 -13.36 2.76 14.38
CA CYS A 308 -14.00 3.24 15.61
C CYS A 308 -15.27 4.06 15.34
N ASP A 309 -15.30 4.84 14.24
CA ASP A 309 -16.48 5.62 13.86
C ASP A 309 -17.62 4.69 13.42
N VAL A 310 -17.29 3.67 12.60
CA VAL A 310 -18.27 2.66 12.15
C VAL A 310 -18.82 1.86 13.32
N ALA A 311 -17.96 1.44 14.26
CA ALA A 311 -18.39 0.71 15.45
C ALA A 311 -19.32 1.55 16.34
N ASP A 312 -18.99 2.82 16.54
CA ASP A 312 -19.80 3.80 17.27
C ASP A 312 -21.17 4.03 16.59
N GLU A 313 -21.20 4.24 15.28
CA GLU A 313 -22.44 4.39 14.51
C GLU A 313 -23.35 3.15 14.60
N LEU A 314 -22.76 1.95 14.56
CA LEU A 314 -23.47 0.69 14.69
C LEU A 314 -23.78 0.28 16.14
N GLN A 315 -23.34 1.09 17.13
CA GLN A 315 -23.46 0.80 18.56
C GLN A 315 -22.84 -0.56 18.95
N ILE A 316 -21.73 -0.92 18.30
CA ILE A 316 -20.94 -2.13 18.58
C ILE A 316 -19.69 -1.73 19.38
N PRO A 317 -19.41 -2.35 20.54
CA PRO A 317 -18.16 -2.12 21.25
C PRO A 317 -16.93 -2.31 20.35
N SER A 318 -15.92 -1.46 20.50
CA SER A 318 -14.67 -1.59 19.74
C SER A 318 -13.44 -1.58 20.64
N SER A 319 -12.42 -2.34 20.25
CA SER A 319 -11.14 -2.42 20.94
C SER A 319 -10.01 -2.19 19.96
N VAL A 320 -9.01 -1.41 20.35
CA VAL A 320 -7.82 -1.15 19.53
C VAL A 320 -6.70 -2.08 19.96
N LEU A 321 -6.20 -2.92 19.05
CA LEU A 321 -4.92 -3.61 19.22
C LEU A 321 -3.78 -2.62 18.94
N TRP A 322 -3.12 -2.20 20.02
CA TRP A 322 -1.98 -1.29 20.01
C TRP A 322 -0.67 -2.09 20.00
N VAL A 323 0.06 -1.96 18.89
CA VAL A 323 1.27 -2.77 18.61
C VAL A 323 2.58 -2.11 19.04
N GLN A 324 2.50 -0.96 19.72
CA GLN A 324 3.66 -0.30 20.32
C GLN A 324 3.58 -0.38 21.86
N SER A 325 4.59 0.08 22.57
CA SER A 325 4.55 0.12 24.04
C SER A 325 3.45 1.06 24.57
N CYS A 326 3.07 0.88 25.84
CA CYS A 326 2.16 1.80 26.52
C CYS A 326 2.79 3.20 26.67
N ALA A 327 4.12 3.28 26.79
CA ALA A 327 4.84 4.55 26.74
C ALA A 327 4.60 5.31 25.42
N CYS A 328 4.66 4.62 24.27
CA CYS A 328 4.35 5.25 22.98
C CYS A 328 2.91 5.73 22.91
N LEU A 329 1.93 4.92 23.36
CA LEU A 329 0.52 5.31 23.42
C LEU A 329 0.34 6.63 24.19
N THR A 330 0.98 6.71 25.36
CA THR A 330 0.98 7.89 26.23
C THR A 330 1.57 9.11 25.51
N ALA A 331 2.71 8.96 24.82
CA ALA A 331 3.31 10.06 24.08
C ALA A 331 2.39 10.62 22.99
N TYR A 332 1.72 9.76 22.19
CA TYR A 332 0.74 10.24 21.21
C TYR A 332 -0.45 10.90 21.87
N TYR A 333 -0.95 10.35 22.98
CA TYR A 333 -2.05 10.94 23.73
C TYR A 333 -1.72 12.36 24.23
N TYR A 334 -0.52 12.54 24.82
CA TYR A 334 -0.06 13.83 25.30
C TYR A 334 0.14 14.84 24.17
N ASN A 335 0.71 14.43 23.04
CA ASN A 335 0.87 15.28 21.88
C ASN A 335 -0.49 15.72 21.32
N GLN A 336 -1.39 14.76 21.07
CA GLN A 336 -2.68 15.00 20.44
C GLN A 336 -3.60 15.87 21.30
N ASN A 337 -3.53 15.73 22.63
CA ASN A 337 -4.31 16.52 23.58
C ASN A 337 -3.55 17.74 24.12
N GLN A 338 -2.35 18.03 23.58
CA GLN A 338 -1.51 19.18 23.95
C GLN A 338 -1.19 19.25 25.46
N LEU A 339 -1.02 18.09 26.09
CA LEU A 339 -0.72 17.97 27.53
C LEU A 339 0.78 18.14 27.84
N ALA A 340 1.63 18.11 26.82
CA ALA A 340 3.05 18.45 26.90
C ALA A 340 3.51 19.15 25.61
N LYS A 341 4.62 19.87 25.68
CA LYS A 341 5.22 20.51 24.50
C LYS A 341 6.12 19.52 23.78
N PHE A 342 5.76 19.19 22.54
CA PHE A 342 6.55 18.33 21.65
C PHE A 342 7.32 19.16 20.62
N PRO A 343 8.36 18.58 19.99
CA PRO A 343 9.06 19.16 18.84
C PRO A 343 8.15 19.72 17.76
N THR A 344 8.50 20.90 17.26
CA THR A 344 7.81 21.58 16.15
C THR A 344 8.81 22.02 15.08
N LYS A 345 8.34 22.39 13.90
CA LYS A 345 9.24 22.89 12.83
C LYS A 345 10.09 24.09 13.26
N THR A 346 9.59 24.91 14.18
CA THR A 346 10.28 26.09 14.72
C THR A 346 11.17 25.77 15.93
N GLU A 347 10.86 24.71 16.67
CA GLU A 347 11.61 24.25 17.84
C GLU A 347 11.75 22.72 17.79
N PRO A 348 12.64 22.18 16.94
CA PRO A 348 12.74 20.73 16.74
C PRO A 348 13.48 20.01 17.86
N GLU A 349 14.37 20.68 18.59
CA GLU A 349 15.25 20.07 19.59
C GLU A 349 14.73 20.16 21.03
N ILE A 350 13.41 20.31 21.21
CA ILE A 350 12.84 20.41 22.55
C ILE A 350 12.70 19.03 23.20
N ASN A 351 13.10 18.95 24.46
CA ASN A 351 12.87 17.77 25.29
C ASN A 351 11.42 17.73 25.77
N VAL A 352 10.87 16.54 25.87
CA VAL A 352 9.48 16.30 26.25
C VAL A 352 9.43 15.71 27.65
N GLU A 353 8.71 16.38 28.53
CA GLU A 353 8.40 15.89 29.87
C GLU A 353 6.99 15.32 29.88
N VAL A 354 6.89 14.00 30.09
CA VAL A 354 5.62 13.28 30.27
C VAL A 354 5.57 12.79 31.71
N PRO A 355 4.59 13.22 32.52
CA PRO A 355 4.37 12.68 33.86
C PRO A 355 4.34 11.14 33.84
N PHE A 356 4.96 10.51 34.84
CA PHE A 356 5.06 9.06 35.02
C PHE A 356 5.94 8.30 34.01
N MET A 357 6.59 8.99 33.07
CA MET A 357 7.77 8.43 32.40
C MET A 357 9.02 8.67 33.26
N PRO A 358 9.87 7.66 33.48
CA PRO A 358 11.00 7.75 34.40
C PRO A 358 12.11 8.73 33.93
N LEU A 359 12.05 9.20 32.68
CA LEU A 359 13.05 10.07 32.07
C LEU A 359 12.37 11.17 31.25
N VAL A 360 12.95 12.37 31.29
CA VAL A 360 12.65 13.42 30.30
C VAL A 360 13.16 12.93 28.96
N LEU A 361 12.26 12.77 27.99
CA LEU A 361 12.60 12.30 26.66
C LEU A 361 13.32 13.43 25.92
N LYS A 362 14.51 13.17 25.41
CA LYS A 362 15.14 14.11 24.47
C LYS A 362 14.34 14.18 23.17
N HIS A 363 14.58 15.23 22.41
CA HIS A 363 13.94 15.45 21.10
C HIS A 363 14.04 14.25 20.13
N ASP A 364 15.07 13.43 20.26
CA ASP A 364 15.38 12.24 19.46
C ASP A 364 15.02 10.91 20.14
N GLU A 365 14.42 10.97 21.34
CA GLU A 365 13.99 9.80 22.15
C GLU A 365 12.46 9.65 22.18
N ILE A 366 11.71 10.53 21.51
CA ILE A 366 10.26 10.42 21.33
C ILE A 366 9.90 9.51 20.15
N PRO A 367 8.66 8.98 20.06
CA PRO A 367 8.22 8.30 18.86
C PRO A 367 8.46 9.17 17.63
N SER A 368 9.21 8.65 16.66
CA SER A 368 9.64 9.44 15.50
C SER A 368 8.47 9.99 14.69
N PHE A 369 7.30 9.37 14.75
CA PHE A 369 6.05 9.87 14.17
C PHE A 369 5.55 11.20 14.77
N LEU A 370 6.00 11.57 15.97
CA LEU A 370 5.68 12.85 16.61
C LEU A 370 6.71 13.95 16.33
N HIS A 371 7.85 13.61 15.72
CA HIS A 371 8.89 14.58 15.43
C HIS A 371 8.58 15.35 14.12
N PRO A 372 8.83 16.67 14.02
CA PRO A 372 8.53 17.48 12.83
C PRO A 372 9.32 17.10 11.58
N SER A 373 10.46 16.39 11.75
CA SER A 373 11.21 15.81 10.63
C SER A 373 10.74 14.41 10.26
N CYS A 374 9.64 13.93 10.84
CA CYS A 374 9.07 12.64 10.51
C CYS A 374 8.71 12.57 9.03
N ARG A 375 9.26 11.56 8.40
CA ARG A 375 9.14 11.31 6.97
C ARG A 375 7.97 10.41 6.58
N TYR A 376 7.24 9.96 7.60
CA TYR A 376 6.14 9.00 7.54
C TYR A 376 4.86 9.65 8.06
N SER A 377 4.57 10.87 7.60
CA SER A 377 3.45 11.68 8.10
C SER A 377 2.10 10.98 7.98
N ILE A 378 1.89 10.17 6.94
CA ILE A 378 0.66 9.36 6.79
C ILE A 378 0.47 8.43 7.99
N PHE A 379 1.52 7.73 8.43
CA PHE A 379 1.43 6.85 9.60
C PHE A 379 1.26 7.66 10.88
N ALA A 380 1.96 8.78 11.02
CA ALA A 380 1.75 9.70 12.14
C ALA A 380 0.30 10.17 12.23
N ASP A 381 -0.28 10.58 11.10
CA ASP A 381 -1.67 11.02 11.01
C ASP A 381 -2.63 9.88 11.38
N LEU A 382 -2.38 8.64 10.95
CA LEU A 382 -3.20 7.48 11.34
C LEU A 382 -3.17 7.24 12.85
N PHE A 383 -2.00 7.26 13.48
CA PHE A 383 -1.89 7.11 14.94
C PHE A 383 -2.59 8.24 15.69
N LEU A 384 -2.36 9.49 15.28
CA LEU A 384 -3.03 10.66 15.88
C LEU A 384 -4.55 10.61 15.69
N GLN A 385 -5.01 10.19 14.52
CA GLN A 385 -6.42 9.94 14.23
C GLN A 385 -7.03 8.81 15.08
N GLN A 386 -6.25 7.77 15.40
CA GLN A 386 -6.67 6.72 16.32
C GLN A 386 -6.79 7.26 17.75
N ILE A 387 -5.82 8.05 18.21
CA ILE A 387 -5.86 8.69 19.53
C ILE A 387 -7.08 9.59 19.67
N LYS A 388 -7.40 10.41 18.66
CA LYS A 388 -8.62 11.26 18.64
C LYS A 388 -9.90 10.45 18.83
N ARG A 389 -9.89 9.18 18.45
CA ARG A 389 -11.05 8.27 18.51
C ARG A 389 -11.03 7.33 19.71
N LEU A 390 -10.02 7.39 20.59
CA LEU A 390 -10.00 6.59 21.82
C LEU A 390 -11.29 6.72 22.65
N PRO A 391 -11.92 7.90 22.79
CA PRO A 391 -13.20 8.02 23.51
C PRO A 391 -14.35 7.20 22.91
N LYS A 392 -14.24 6.73 21.66
CA LYS A 392 -15.22 5.86 20.98
C LYS A 392 -14.90 4.37 21.15
N THR A 393 -13.83 4.03 21.86
CA THR A 393 -13.38 2.65 22.03
C THR A 393 -13.66 2.18 23.45
N SER A 394 -14.03 0.92 23.61
CA SER A 394 -14.25 0.27 24.90
C SER A 394 -12.94 -0.11 25.58
N SER A 395 -11.91 -0.47 24.79
CA SER A 395 -10.60 -0.83 25.36
C SER A 395 -9.44 -0.64 24.39
N VAL A 396 -8.24 -0.49 24.94
CA VAL A 396 -6.97 -0.61 24.22
C VAL A 396 -6.28 -1.89 24.69
N LEU A 397 -5.99 -2.78 23.75
CA LEU A 397 -5.27 -4.02 23.96
C LEU A 397 -3.80 -3.79 23.59
N ILE A 398 -2.88 -3.86 24.54
CA ILE A 398 -1.47 -3.52 24.34
C ILE A 398 -0.63 -4.79 24.42
N ASP A 399 0.26 -5.01 23.46
CA ASP A 399 1.23 -6.12 23.49
C ASP A 399 2.37 -5.85 24.51
N THR A 400 1.98 -5.80 25.79
CA THR A 400 2.83 -5.57 26.96
C THR A 400 2.24 -6.33 28.16
N PHE A 401 2.92 -6.31 29.31
CA PHE A 401 2.44 -6.93 30.55
C PHE A 401 2.64 -5.99 31.75
N GLU A 402 1.84 -6.19 32.80
CA GLU A 402 1.79 -5.32 33.98
C GLU A 402 3.16 -5.09 34.61
N GLU A 403 3.94 -6.15 34.82
CA GLU A 403 5.26 -6.04 35.45
C GLU A 403 6.26 -5.22 34.64
N LEU A 404 6.01 -4.97 33.35
CA LEU A 404 6.86 -4.16 32.48
C LEU A 404 6.49 -2.67 32.48
N GLU A 405 5.20 -2.34 32.44
CA GLU A 405 4.72 -0.96 32.20
C GLU A 405 3.64 -0.46 33.19
N ARG A 406 3.49 -1.08 34.39
CA ARG A 406 2.43 -0.78 35.37
C ARG A 406 2.12 0.70 35.57
N ASP A 407 3.13 1.50 35.94
CA ASP A 407 2.92 2.91 36.28
C ASP A 407 2.33 3.71 35.11
N ILE A 408 2.70 3.37 33.87
CA ILE A 408 2.20 4.01 32.66
C ILE A 408 0.80 3.49 32.31
N ILE A 409 0.54 2.19 32.49
CA ILE A 409 -0.79 1.59 32.31
C ILE A 409 -1.81 2.20 33.27
N ASP A 410 -1.44 2.32 34.55
CA ASP A 410 -2.25 2.95 35.59
C ASP A 410 -2.50 4.42 35.28
N HIS A 411 -1.48 5.14 34.82
CA HIS A 411 -1.59 6.54 34.41
C HIS A 411 -2.51 6.73 33.20
N MET A 412 -2.36 5.90 32.17
CA MET A 412 -3.25 5.94 31.00
C MET A 412 -4.70 5.60 31.36
N SER A 413 -4.91 4.67 32.28
CA SER A 413 -6.25 4.34 32.80
C SER A 413 -6.88 5.52 33.55
N GLN A 414 -6.08 6.34 34.24
CA GLN A 414 -6.55 7.57 34.90
C GLN A 414 -6.85 8.69 33.91
N LEU A 415 -6.06 8.82 32.83
CA LEU A 415 -6.29 9.82 31.78
C LEU A 415 -7.52 9.50 30.93
N CYS A 416 -7.81 8.22 30.73
CA CYS A 416 -8.93 7.73 29.91
C CYS A 416 -9.84 6.82 30.73
N PRO A 417 -10.57 7.32 31.74
CA PRO A 417 -11.34 6.47 32.66
C PRO A 417 -12.49 5.69 31.98
N GLU A 418 -12.94 6.16 30.81
CA GLU A 418 -13.98 5.51 30.00
C GLU A 418 -13.44 4.41 29.08
N VAL A 419 -12.11 4.26 28.97
CA VAL A 419 -11.44 3.30 28.08
C VAL A 419 -10.61 2.32 28.91
N ILE A 420 -10.87 1.03 28.76
CA ILE A 420 -10.13 0.01 29.51
C ILE A 420 -8.74 -0.18 28.87
N ILE A 421 -7.66 0.10 29.60
CA ILE A 421 -6.28 -0.13 29.15
C ILE A 421 -5.85 -1.53 29.59
N ASN A 422 -5.70 -2.46 28.64
CA ASN A 422 -5.43 -3.86 28.92
C ASN A 422 -4.08 -4.31 28.35
N PRO A 423 -3.11 -4.65 29.20
CA PRO A 423 -1.92 -5.37 28.76
C PRO A 423 -2.27 -6.83 28.47
N ILE A 424 -2.06 -7.29 27.24
CA ILE A 424 -2.40 -8.65 26.78
C ILE A 424 -1.20 -9.43 26.22
N GLY A 425 0.00 -8.87 26.37
CA GLY A 425 1.24 -9.43 25.84
C GLY A 425 2.00 -10.32 26.82
N PRO A 426 3.12 -10.91 26.37
CA PRO A 426 3.59 -10.86 24.99
C PRO A 426 2.85 -11.89 24.11
N LEU A 427 2.22 -11.40 23.04
CA LEU A 427 1.28 -12.16 22.21
C LEU A 427 1.91 -13.39 21.55
N PHE A 428 3.21 -13.33 21.22
CA PHE A 428 3.92 -14.46 20.59
C PHE A 428 3.95 -15.71 21.47
N MET A 429 3.96 -15.56 22.79
CA MET A 429 3.92 -16.71 23.71
C MET A 429 2.53 -17.35 23.77
N MET A 430 1.47 -16.56 23.55
CA MET A 430 0.08 -17.03 23.56
C MET A 430 -0.27 -17.83 22.29
N ALA A 431 0.36 -17.51 21.15
CA ALA A 431 0.18 -18.24 19.89
C ALA A 431 0.47 -19.75 20.03
N ASN A 432 1.50 -20.12 20.79
CA ASN A 432 1.89 -21.52 21.03
C ASN A 432 0.90 -22.31 21.90
N THR A 433 -0.05 -21.64 22.56
CA THR A 433 -0.98 -22.25 23.52
C THR A 433 -2.41 -22.44 22.97
N THR A 434 -2.75 -21.77 21.87
CA THR A 434 -4.14 -21.68 21.37
C THR A 434 -4.36 -22.34 20.01
N SER A 435 -3.35 -22.43 19.14
CA SER A 435 -3.38 -23.32 17.97
C SER A 435 -1.97 -23.57 17.42
N SER A 436 -1.75 -24.72 16.77
CA SER A 436 -0.51 -25.01 16.03
C SER A 436 -0.36 -24.22 14.73
N ASP A 437 -1.35 -23.38 14.37
CA ASP A 437 -1.57 -22.90 13.01
C ASP A 437 -1.25 -21.40 12.84
N ILE A 438 -0.91 -20.70 13.92
CA ILE A 438 -0.39 -19.33 13.86
C ILE A 438 1.13 -19.42 13.91
N LYS A 439 1.73 -19.84 12.80
CA LYS A 439 3.18 -19.82 12.61
C LYS A 439 3.52 -18.66 11.70
N GLY A 440 4.07 -17.58 12.26
CA GLY A 440 4.75 -16.56 11.48
C GLY A 440 6.00 -17.20 10.86
N ASP A 441 6.05 -17.22 9.53
CA ASP A 441 7.17 -17.61 8.67
C ASP A 441 7.91 -18.90 9.08
N ILE A 442 7.51 -20.03 8.49
CA ILE A 442 8.36 -21.23 8.46
C ILE A 442 8.75 -21.52 7.01
N SER A 443 9.91 -21.03 6.63
CA SER A 443 10.69 -21.50 5.48
C SER A 443 11.69 -22.57 5.92
N ASP A 444 12.17 -23.40 5.00
CA ASP A 444 13.17 -24.45 5.27
C ASP A 444 14.48 -23.93 5.89
N SER A 445 14.80 -22.65 5.68
CA SER A 445 15.92 -21.95 6.33
C SER A 445 15.77 -21.82 7.85
N ALA A 446 14.54 -21.83 8.39
CA ALA A 446 14.31 -21.77 9.83
C ALA A 446 14.81 -23.05 10.53
N ASN A 447 14.65 -24.23 9.91
CA ASN A 447 15.09 -25.50 10.48
C ASN A 447 16.63 -25.58 10.57
N GLN A 448 17.33 -25.16 9.52
CA GLN A 448 18.80 -25.11 9.51
C GLN A 448 19.37 -24.10 10.52
N CYS A 449 18.67 -22.98 10.71
CA CYS A 449 18.98 -21.99 11.74
C CYS A 449 18.92 -22.58 13.15
N MET A 450 17.84 -23.30 13.44
CA MET A 450 17.63 -23.91 14.75
C MET A 450 18.67 -24.99 15.03
N GLU A 451 18.96 -25.87 14.06
CA GLU A 451 20.04 -26.87 14.20
C GLU A 451 21.41 -26.21 14.45
N TRP A 452 21.72 -25.10 13.77
CA TRP A 452 22.95 -24.36 14.02
C TRP A 452 22.95 -23.72 15.41
N LEU A 453 21.85 -23.11 15.86
CA LEU A 453 21.72 -22.53 17.20
C LEU A 453 21.86 -23.59 18.30
N ASP A 454 21.23 -24.76 18.12
CA ASP A 454 21.29 -25.90 19.05
C ASP A 454 22.71 -26.45 19.19
N SER A 455 23.59 -26.22 18.20
CA SER A 455 25.01 -26.60 18.26
C SER A 455 25.88 -25.64 19.07
N LYS A 456 25.37 -24.49 19.52
CA LYS A 456 26.13 -23.44 20.21
C LYS A 456 25.88 -23.46 21.71
N GLU A 457 26.86 -22.99 22.48
CA GLU A 457 26.70 -22.85 23.92
C GLU A 457 25.58 -21.85 24.26
N PRO A 458 24.78 -22.07 25.31
CA PRO A 458 23.74 -21.15 25.72
C PRO A 458 24.28 -19.73 25.95
N SER A 459 23.55 -18.71 25.47
CA SER A 459 23.92 -17.28 25.57
C SER A 459 25.25 -16.89 24.90
N SER A 460 25.72 -17.69 23.93
CA SER A 460 27.00 -17.42 23.21
C SER A 460 26.85 -16.69 21.88
N ILE A 461 25.63 -16.50 21.39
CA ILE A 461 25.34 -15.95 20.05
C ILE A 461 24.64 -14.60 20.16
N VAL A 462 25.14 -13.60 19.44
CA VAL A 462 24.45 -12.32 19.23
C VAL A 462 23.41 -12.46 18.13
N TYR A 463 22.14 -12.27 18.43
CA TYR A 463 21.07 -12.23 17.42
C TYR A 463 20.85 -10.81 16.91
N ILE A 464 20.82 -10.64 15.58
CA ILE A 464 20.68 -9.33 14.92
C ILE A 464 19.54 -9.42 13.91
N SER A 465 18.51 -8.60 14.11
CA SER A 465 17.36 -8.49 13.21
C SER A 465 16.75 -7.09 13.33
N PHE A 466 16.57 -6.42 12.19
CA PHE A 466 15.96 -5.08 12.11
C PHE A 466 14.48 -5.13 11.69
N GLY A 467 13.88 -6.32 11.68
CA GLY A 467 12.47 -6.52 11.35
C GLY A 467 12.14 -6.35 9.86
N THR A 468 10.84 -6.33 9.55
CA THR A 468 10.35 -6.41 8.17
C THR A 468 10.05 -5.06 7.50
N VAL A 469 10.16 -3.95 8.24
CA VAL A 469 9.78 -2.63 7.74
C VAL A 469 10.99 -1.69 7.60
N VAL A 470 12.03 -1.87 8.42
CA VAL A 470 13.17 -0.96 8.47
C VAL A 470 14.13 -1.21 7.30
N HIS A 471 14.61 -0.12 6.68
CA HIS A 471 15.71 -0.13 5.72
C HIS A 471 16.95 0.52 6.34
N VAL A 472 18.04 -0.24 6.45
CA VAL A 472 19.32 0.23 6.99
C VAL A 472 20.25 0.56 5.81
N LYS A 473 20.89 1.72 5.84
CA LYS A 473 21.84 2.13 4.80
C LYS A 473 23.03 1.17 4.72
N GLN A 474 23.59 0.96 3.54
CA GLN A 474 24.70 0.04 3.33
C GLN A 474 25.93 0.43 4.18
N GLU A 475 26.24 1.72 4.32
CA GLU A 475 27.36 2.15 5.16
C GLU A 475 27.18 1.72 6.62
N GLN A 476 25.94 1.75 7.12
CA GLN A 476 25.63 1.31 8.48
C GLN A 476 25.71 -0.22 8.61
N ILE A 477 25.32 -0.97 7.58
CA ILE A 477 25.49 -2.43 7.52
C ILE A 477 26.97 -2.78 7.54
N ASP A 478 27.80 -2.08 6.76
CA ASP A 478 29.25 -2.31 6.70
C ASP A 478 29.92 -2.04 8.05
N GLU A 479 29.57 -0.96 8.73
CA GLU A 479 30.09 -0.66 10.08
C GLU A 479 29.65 -1.70 11.13
N ILE A 480 28.41 -2.19 11.06
CA ILE A 480 27.95 -3.29 11.94
C ILE A 480 28.77 -4.56 11.65
N ALA A 481 28.98 -4.90 10.38
CA ALA A 481 29.77 -6.05 9.97
C ALA A 481 31.22 -5.95 10.47
N HIS A 482 31.86 -4.79 10.31
CA HIS A 482 33.19 -4.52 10.84
C HIS A 482 33.23 -4.65 12.37
N GLY A 483 32.22 -4.13 13.08
CA GLY A 483 32.08 -4.27 14.52
C GLY A 483 32.00 -5.73 14.96
N LEU A 484 31.19 -6.55 14.28
CA LEU A 484 31.05 -7.98 14.57
C LEU A 484 32.36 -8.74 14.35
N LEU A 485 33.03 -8.51 13.21
CA LEU A 485 34.32 -9.13 12.90
C LEU A 485 35.39 -8.78 13.93
N ASN A 486 35.48 -7.51 14.32
CA ASN A 486 36.44 -7.04 15.32
C ASN A 486 36.12 -7.53 16.74
N SER A 487 34.84 -7.78 17.05
CA SER A 487 34.44 -8.28 18.37
C SER A 487 34.83 -9.73 18.62
N GLY A 488 34.99 -10.54 17.56
CA GLY A 488 35.18 -11.98 17.66
C GLY A 488 33.97 -12.75 18.20
N LEU A 489 32.82 -12.08 18.42
CA LEU A 489 31.59 -12.72 18.88
C LEU A 489 30.97 -13.55 17.77
N SER A 490 30.43 -14.71 18.12
CA SER A 490 29.55 -15.45 17.23
C SER A 490 28.21 -14.75 17.15
N PHE A 491 27.64 -14.64 15.96
CA PHE A 491 26.37 -13.95 15.74
C PHE A 491 25.50 -14.69 14.73
N LEU A 492 24.20 -14.42 14.81
CA LEU A 492 23.17 -14.79 13.87
C LEU A 492 22.53 -13.51 13.35
N TRP A 493 22.79 -13.14 12.10
CA TRP A 493 22.24 -11.92 11.50
C TRP A 493 21.25 -12.24 10.39
N VAL A 494 20.02 -11.75 10.54
CA VAL A 494 19.00 -11.71 9.48
C VAL A 494 19.24 -10.47 8.61
N VAL A 495 19.80 -10.68 7.42
CA VAL A 495 20.12 -9.59 6.48
C VAL A 495 19.19 -9.62 5.28
N ARG A 496 18.72 -8.44 4.87
CA ARG A 496 17.96 -8.25 3.63
C ARG A 496 18.89 -7.96 2.46
N PRO A 497 18.64 -8.51 1.26
CA PRO A 497 19.42 -8.15 0.09
C PRO A 497 19.22 -6.67 -0.26
N PRO A 498 20.27 -5.96 -0.73
CA PRO A 498 20.16 -4.57 -1.14
C PRO A 498 19.21 -4.44 -2.34
N THR A 499 18.38 -3.40 -2.31
CA THR A 499 17.51 -3.00 -3.43
C THR A 499 18.33 -2.13 -4.39
N GLU A 500 18.81 -2.75 -5.48
CA GLU A 500 19.37 -2.18 -6.73
C GLU A 500 20.82 -2.56 -7.09
N GLY A 501 21.00 -3.00 -8.35
CA GLY A 501 22.22 -2.74 -9.15
C GLY A 501 23.39 -3.72 -9.11
N LEU A 502 23.54 -4.58 -8.10
CA LEU A 502 24.64 -5.56 -8.07
C LEU A 502 24.20 -6.93 -8.61
N ARG A 503 24.55 -7.16 -9.88
CA ARG A 503 24.45 -8.45 -10.57
C ARG A 503 25.01 -9.59 -9.69
N SER A 504 24.23 -10.67 -9.60
CA SER A 504 24.50 -11.96 -8.93
C SER A 504 24.20 -12.08 -7.43
N TRP A 505 22.95 -11.85 -7.04
CA TRP A 505 22.38 -12.49 -5.84
C TRP A 505 21.11 -13.25 -6.26
N LYS A 506 21.14 -14.59 -6.25
CA LYS A 506 19.91 -15.39 -6.28
C LYS A 506 19.42 -15.55 -4.84
N MET A 507 18.12 -15.33 -4.67
CA MET A 507 17.37 -14.96 -3.47
C MET A 507 17.32 -16.03 -2.37
N ASN A 508 17.41 -15.56 -1.11
CA ASN A 508 16.51 -15.79 0.04
C ASN A 508 17.07 -15.05 1.27
N MET A 509 16.29 -14.89 2.36
CA MET A 509 16.80 -14.37 3.66
C MET A 509 18.15 -15.01 3.97
N ALA A 510 19.21 -14.21 3.98
CA ALA A 510 20.55 -14.72 4.21
C ALA A 510 20.82 -14.67 5.72
N ILE A 511 21.01 -15.85 6.30
CA ILE A 511 21.56 -16.03 7.62
C ILE A 511 23.07 -15.97 7.47
N CYS A 512 23.68 -14.96 8.09
CA CYS A 512 25.12 -14.80 8.06
C CYS A 512 25.75 -15.18 9.41
N THR A 513 26.81 -15.99 9.36
CA THR A 513 27.66 -16.38 10.50
C THR A 513 29.07 -15.82 10.32
N ILE A 514 29.89 -15.87 11.38
CA ILE A 514 31.27 -15.32 11.36
C ILE A 514 32.13 -15.92 10.23
N ASP A 515 31.98 -17.21 9.94
CA ASP A 515 32.72 -17.89 8.87
C ASP A 515 32.28 -17.42 7.47
N GLN A 516 31.02 -17.00 7.30
CA GLN A 516 30.50 -16.46 6.04
C GLN A 516 30.90 -14.99 5.85
N LEU A 517 30.96 -14.23 6.94
CA LEU A 517 31.37 -12.82 6.94
C LEU A 517 32.89 -12.65 6.78
N GLN A 518 33.71 -13.57 7.30
CA GLN A 518 35.16 -13.57 7.06
C GLN A 518 35.54 -13.90 5.60
N ASN A 519 34.69 -14.63 4.88
CA ASN A 519 34.84 -14.89 3.43
C ASN A 519 34.32 -13.73 2.54
N PHE A 520 33.81 -12.66 3.13
CA PHE A 520 33.17 -11.53 2.45
C PHE A 520 34.15 -10.47 1.94
N ASP A 521 35.46 -10.77 1.91
CA ASP A 521 36.50 -9.82 1.53
C ASP A 521 36.22 -9.20 0.14
N LEU A 522 36.36 -7.88 0.08
CA LEU A 522 35.96 -6.98 -1.01
C LEU A 522 36.81 -7.22 -2.28
N LYS A 523 36.55 -8.32 -2.99
CA LYS A 523 36.74 -8.60 -4.43
C LYS A 523 36.81 -10.12 -4.63
N VAL A 524 36.10 -10.59 -5.66
CA VAL A 524 36.33 -11.81 -6.47
C VAL A 524 35.18 -12.83 -6.46
N LYS A 525 34.55 -12.90 -7.65
CA LYS A 525 33.96 -14.06 -8.32
C LYS A 525 34.43 -15.42 -7.79
N SER A 526 33.58 -16.18 -7.09
CA SER A 526 33.51 -17.64 -7.30
C SER A 526 32.26 -18.25 -6.70
N LYS A 527 31.79 -19.29 -7.40
CA LYS A 527 30.54 -20.04 -7.21
C LYS A 527 30.34 -20.53 -5.77
N MET A 528 29.13 -20.34 -5.24
CA MET A 528 28.56 -21.24 -4.22
C MET A 528 27.22 -21.80 -4.68
N ILE A 529 26.97 -23.02 -4.20
CA ILE A 529 25.95 -23.96 -4.66
C ILE A 529 24.62 -23.64 -3.97
N PHE A 530 23.55 -23.60 -4.76
CA PHE A 530 22.17 -23.40 -4.32
C PHE A 530 21.45 -24.75 -4.30
N TYR A 531 20.67 -25.05 -3.25
CA TYR A 531 19.59 -26.03 -3.31
C TYR A 531 18.26 -25.34 -3.06
N VAL A 532 17.27 -25.79 -3.84
CA VAL A 532 15.92 -25.25 -4.08
C VAL A 532 15.08 -25.20 -2.81
#